data_AF-C5DJZ6-F1
#
_entry.id   AF-C5DJZ6-F1
#
_cell.length_a   1.000
_cell.length_b   1.000
_cell.length_c   1.000
_cell.angle_alpha   90.00
_cell.angle_beta   90.00
_cell.angle_gamma   90.00
#
_symmetry.space_group_name_H-M   'P 1'
#
loop_
_entity.id
_entity.type
_entity.pdbx_description
1 polymer ?
#
loop_
_entity_poly.entity_id
_entity_poly.type
_entity_poly.pdbx_seq_one_letter_code
_entity_poly.pdbx_strand_id
1 'polypeptide(L)'
;MITLRISSRTTPQGLQRDDLKARLIYQSMARSTEEKIAELQNLYPDYGVDGLLDVLVSCGGSLKRSAQLLGDTTTPESSSKRFKSRQQQTLNRFLDVRLLPKAAIKTNGSKASRPIELHSKEDVESTLKYCTYHPNVLPLELANKLLEALSKDTSFKPNEFYLFGNKCISNCKSRIFLPENRIEPFYYNGKRVESYSTYSDEIMMAQILVEELVNDVLSQRTALPFQVEAGKWEVQAVLSNSYSRDSNLDWHSDRLTNIGPHAIIASLSLGFTREFRVRRVHPSNSSTYSLRPQHNSLIIMHAGFQEEYKHCVPFLPKNCNIPAEDVHPISNDVRVNLTFRNYALTTKVFCKLCGFPMDLRRSFKDPSKRGLYIFQCSKSYTEENSFKEGRECKGFAFACFKKKPPFTEFETDGSRWIADDDLEAKQAQRQLK
;
A
#
# COMPACT_ATOMS: atom_id res chain seq x y z
N MET A 1 11.53 68.98 51.73
CA MET A 1 11.99 67.81 50.93
C MET A 1 10.95 67.61 49.83
N ILE A 2 11.02 68.09 48.58
CA ILE A 2 12.05 67.99 47.52
C ILE A 2 12.47 66.50 47.37
N THR A 3 12.18 65.70 46.32
CA THR A 3 11.87 65.95 44.89
C THR A 3 11.10 64.77 44.24
N LEU A 4 10.52 65.06 43.07
CA LEU A 4 9.76 64.30 42.05
C LEU A 4 10.31 62.94 41.55
N ARG A 5 9.39 62.06 41.08
CA ARG A 5 9.28 61.67 39.64
C ARG A 5 7.91 61.05 39.28
N ILE A 6 7.42 61.43 38.11
CA ILE A 6 6.11 61.15 37.48
C ILE A 6 6.27 60.02 36.44
N SER A 7 5.25 59.14 36.30
CA SER A 7 4.62 58.74 35.01
C SER A 7 3.46 57.76 35.27
N SER A 8 2.21 58.25 35.25
CA SER A 8 1.11 57.98 34.28
C SER A 8 0.49 56.56 34.33
N ARG A 9 -0.73 56.43 34.91
CA ARG A 9 -2.07 56.17 34.28
C ARG A 9 -2.14 54.77 33.59
N THR A 10 -3.13 53.89 33.82
CA THR A 10 -4.59 54.09 33.85
C THR A 10 -5.34 52.83 34.35
N THR A 11 -6.61 53.04 34.68
CA THR A 11 -7.69 52.29 35.36
C THR A 11 -8.34 51.09 34.58
N PRO A 12 -9.29 50.33 35.21
CA PRO A 12 -9.62 48.93 34.89
C PRO A 12 -10.84 48.73 34.00
N GLN A 13 -10.82 47.70 33.14
CA GLN A 13 -11.99 47.14 32.45
C GLN A 13 -11.79 45.63 32.20
N GLY A 14 -12.48 44.79 32.95
CA GLY A 14 -12.38 43.33 32.85
C GLY A 14 -13.72 42.66 33.07
N LEU A 15 -14.70 42.90 32.19
CA LEU A 15 -15.97 42.16 32.11
C LEU A 15 -16.76 42.54 30.84
N GLN A 16 -16.14 42.46 29.65
CA GLN A 16 -16.86 42.59 28.36
C GLN A 16 -16.02 42.15 27.12
N ARG A 17 -15.09 41.19 27.26
CA ARG A 17 -14.18 40.79 26.16
C ARG A 17 -14.32 39.35 25.67
N ASP A 18 -15.11 38.52 26.36
CA ASP A 18 -15.19 37.09 26.02
C ASP A 18 -16.27 36.75 24.97
N ASP A 19 -17.22 37.66 24.71
CA ASP A 19 -18.31 37.41 23.76
C ASP A 19 -18.03 37.92 22.31
N LEU A 20 -17.08 38.85 22.14
CA LEU A 20 -16.59 39.26 20.81
C LEU A 20 -15.55 38.28 20.24
N LYS A 21 -14.75 37.63 21.10
CA LYS A 21 -13.78 36.61 20.67
C LYS A 21 -14.49 35.37 20.12
N ALA A 22 -15.64 34.98 20.69
CA ALA A 22 -16.41 33.85 20.19
C ALA A 22 -17.00 34.08 18.79
N ARG A 23 -17.46 35.30 18.48
CA ARG A 23 -17.95 35.66 17.13
C ARG A 23 -16.84 35.81 16.08
N LEU A 24 -15.64 36.27 16.47
CA LEU A 24 -14.48 36.33 15.57
C LEU A 24 -13.82 34.97 15.30
N ILE A 25 -13.93 34.02 16.23
CA ILE A 25 -13.41 32.66 16.05
C ILE A 25 -14.35 31.81 15.16
N TYR A 26 -15.65 32.08 15.15
CA TYR A 26 -16.61 31.31 14.34
C TYR A 26 -16.65 31.72 12.85
N GLN A 27 -16.15 32.91 12.51
CA GLN A 27 -15.96 33.34 11.12
C GLN A 27 -14.62 32.91 10.50
N SER A 28 -13.69 32.34 11.27
CA SER A 28 -12.34 32.03 10.77
C SER A 28 -12.12 30.59 10.28
N MET A 29 -13.17 29.77 10.14
CA MET A 29 -13.03 28.33 9.87
C MET A 29 -13.80 27.76 8.66
N ALA A 30 -13.92 28.53 7.57
CA ALA A 30 -14.31 28.00 6.26
C ALA A 30 -13.62 28.75 5.11
N ARG A 31 -12.31 28.50 4.93
CA ARG A 31 -11.58 29.03 3.78
C ARG A 31 -11.79 28.13 2.55
N SER A 32 -12.16 28.73 1.41
CA SER A 32 -12.39 27.98 0.16
C SER A 32 -11.09 27.39 -0.38
N THR A 33 -11.18 26.38 -1.25
CA THR A 33 -9.99 25.81 -1.91
C THR A 33 -9.25 26.88 -2.73
N GLU A 34 -9.97 27.83 -3.33
CA GLU A 34 -9.37 28.95 -4.09
C GLU A 34 -8.60 29.90 -3.17
N GLU A 35 -9.11 30.20 -1.97
CA GLU A 35 -8.41 31.05 -0.99
C GLU A 35 -7.10 30.43 -0.49
N LYS A 36 -7.04 29.09 -0.40
CA LYS A 36 -5.83 28.35 -0.01
C LYS A 36 -4.80 28.32 -1.15
N ILE A 37 -5.26 28.22 -2.39
CA ILE A 37 -4.37 28.27 -3.55
C ILE A 37 -3.79 29.68 -3.71
N ALA A 38 -4.61 30.72 -3.53
CA ALA A 38 -4.14 32.11 -3.57
C ALA A 38 -3.06 32.40 -2.51
N GLU A 39 -3.17 31.82 -1.32
CA GLU A 39 -2.15 31.97 -0.27
C GLU A 39 -0.86 31.23 -0.60
N LEU A 40 -0.94 30.01 -1.16
CA LEU A 40 0.23 29.29 -1.64
C LEU A 40 0.88 29.99 -2.85
N GLN A 41 0.10 30.64 -3.71
CA GLN A 41 0.64 31.47 -4.80
C GLN A 41 1.36 32.71 -4.30
N ASN A 42 0.88 33.35 -3.23
CA ASN A 42 1.61 34.48 -2.64
C ASN A 42 2.92 34.04 -1.97
N LEU A 43 2.93 32.85 -1.36
CA LEU A 43 4.13 32.29 -0.71
C LEU A 43 5.13 31.70 -1.73
N TYR A 44 4.62 31.21 -2.86
CA TYR A 44 5.39 30.53 -3.90
C TYR A 44 4.93 30.99 -5.30
N PRO A 45 5.18 32.27 -5.69
CA PRO A 45 4.64 32.87 -6.91
C PRO A 45 5.16 32.24 -8.21
N ASP A 46 6.28 31.51 -8.15
CA ASP A 46 6.86 30.79 -9.28
C ASP A 46 6.11 29.48 -9.62
N TYR A 47 5.17 29.05 -8.75
CA TYR A 47 4.37 27.84 -8.95
C TYR A 47 2.98 28.14 -9.50
N GLY A 48 2.62 27.45 -10.59
CA GLY A 48 1.30 27.58 -11.22
C GLY A 48 0.14 27.06 -10.35
N VAL A 49 -1.04 27.65 -10.54
CA VAL A 49 -2.30 27.35 -9.80
C VAL A 49 -2.58 25.84 -9.73
N ASP A 50 -2.46 25.14 -10.86
CA ASP A 50 -2.74 23.70 -10.96
C ASP A 50 -1.72 22.85 -10.18
N GLY A 51 -0.45 23.26 -10.20
CA GLY A 51 0.61 22.61 -9.42
C GLY A 51 0.41 22.78 -7.91
N LEU A 52 -0.03 23.96 -7.48
CA LEU A 52 -0.35 24.22 -6.07
C LEU A 52 -1.63 23.53 -5.62
N LEU A 53 -2.63 23.41 -6.51
CA LEU A 53 -3.83 22.61 -6.26
C LEU A 53 -3.48 21.14 -6.10
N ASP A 54 -2.60 20.57 -6.95
CA ASP A 54 -2.17 19.18 -6.86
C ASP A 54 -1.38 18.89 -5.58
N VAL A 55 -0.51 19.81 -5.17
CA VAL A 55 0.21 19.72 -3.89
C VAL A 55 -0.76 19.83 -2.72
N LEU A 56 -1.72 20.76 -2.79
CA LEU A 56 -2.74 20.97 -1.78
C LEU A 56 -3.64 19.74 -1.65
N VAL A 57 -4.06 19.14 -2.76
CA VAL A 57 -4.85 17.90 -2.81
C VAL A 57 -4.05 16.73 -2.26
N SER A 58 -2.78 16.60 -2.64
CA SER A 58 -1.87 15.57 -2.14
C SER A 58 -1.60 15.69 -0.64
N CYS A 59 -1.67 16.91 -0.10
CA CYS A 59 -1.59 17.20 1.33
C CYS A 59 -2.95 17.16 2.05
N GLY A 60 -4.03 16.78 1.35
CA GLY A 60 -5.38 16.66 1.90
C GLY A 60 -6.03 18.02 2.24
N GLY A 61 -5.71 19.09 1.52
CA GLY A 61 -6.24 20.44 1.71
C GLY A 61 -5.56 21.25 2.82
N SER A 62 -4.42 20.76 3.34
CA SER A 62 -3.67 21.37 4.44
C SER A 62 -2.60 22.32 3.92
N LEU A 63 -2.79 23.62 4.13
CA LEU A 63 -1.80 24.66 3.78
C LEU A 63 -0.47 24.42 4.45
N LYS A 64 -0.46 24.09 5.75
CA LYS A 64 0.77 23.85 6.50
C LYS A 64 1.59 22.67 5.94
N ARG A 65 0.93 21.55 5.61
CA ARG A 65 1.62 20.41 4.98
C ARG A 65 2.06 20.73 3.56
N SER A 66 1.25 21.50 2.81
CA SER A 66 1.58 21.94 1.45
C SER A 66 2.79 22.86 1.46
N ALA A 67 2.81 23.85 2.35
CA ALA A 67 3.95 24.73 2.59
C ALA A 67 5.17 23.96 3.10
N GLN A 68 5.02 22.99 4.02
CA GLN A 68 6.12 22.11 4.44
C GLN A 68 6.68 21.25 3.29
N LEU A 69 5.82 20.82 2.35
CA LEU A 69 6.23 20.09 1.15
C LEU A 69 6.91 21.01 0.13
N LEU A 70 6.54 22.29 0.12
CA LEU A 70 7.09 23.32 -0.76
C LEU A 70 8.32 24.04 -0.15
N GLY A 71 8.54 23.96 1.18
CA GLY A 71 9.70 24.50 1.91
C GLY A 71 9.37 25.13 3.28
N ASP A 72 10.21 24.83 4.29
CA ASP A 72 10.09 25.18 5.72
C ASP A 72 10.18 26.69 6.02
N THR A 73 9.17 27.26 6.68
CA THR A 73 9.34 28.31 7.71
C THR A 73 8.18 28.26 8.72
N THR A 74 8.41 27.55 9.83
CA THR A 74 7.81 27.76 11.19
C THR A 74 6.38 27.24 11.51
N THR A 75 6.26 26.81 12.77
CA THR A 75 5.25 25.97 13.50
C THR A 75 3.97 26.75 13.93
N PRO A 76 3.03 26.29 14.82
CA PRO A 76 2.55 24.96 15.34
C PRO A 76 0.97 24.84 15.36
N GLU A 77 0.43 23.65 15.73
CA GLU A 77 -0.86 23.41 16.49
C GLU A 77 -2.25 23.82 15.91
N SER A 78 -3.47 23.31 16.25
CA SER A 78 -4.04 22.45 17.32
C SER A 78 -5.50 22.02 16.95
N SER A 79 -5.96 20.86 17.46
CA SER A 79 -7.29 20.45 18.03
C SER A 79 -8.65 21.11 17.57
N SER A 80 -9.87 20.56 17.61
CA SER A 80 -10.52 19.40 18.27
C SER A 80 -11.98 19.17 17.78
N LYS A 81 -12.42 17.90 17.88
CA LYS A 81 -13.75 17.34 18.25
C LYS A 81 -15.04 17.59 17.42
N ARG A 82 -15.57 16.47 16.90
CA ARG A 82 -16.97 16.21 16.52
C ARG A 82 -17.63 15.31 17.58
N PHE A 83 -18.94 15.45 17.77
CA PHE A 83 -19.82 14.37 18.24
C PHE A 83 -21.05 14.30 17.33
N LYS A 84 -21.32 13.12 16.75
CA LYS A 84 -22.58 12.33 16.88
C LYS A 84 -22.59 11.15 15.90
N SER A 85 -23.12 10.07 16.42
CA SER A 85 -23.20 8.70 15.91
C SER A 85 -24.17 8.52 14.74
N ARG A 86 -23.87 7.54 13.88
CA ARG A 86 -24.85 6.53 13.41
C ARG A 86 -24.07 5.37 12.80
N GLN A 87 -24.05 4.24 13.50
CA GLN A 87 -23.70 2.94 12.95
C GLN A 87 -24.81 2.53 11.98
N GLN A 88 -24.45 2.06 10.79
CA GLN A 88 -25.37 1.38 9.89
C GLN A 88 -24.87 -0.07 9.82
N GLN A 89 -25.62 -0.96 10.47
CA GLN A 89 -25.41 -2.41 10.45
C GLN A 89 -26.06 -2.97 9.18
N THR A 90 -25.38 -3.82 8.43
CA THR A 90 -26.02 -4.64 7.40
C THR A 90 -26.59 -5.90 8.06
N LEU A 91 -27.92 -5.92 8.21
CA LEU A 91 -28.70 -7.05 8.70
C LEU A 91 -28.82 -8.12 7.61
N ASN A 92 -27.79 -8.95 7.41
CA ASN A 92 -27.91 -10.15 6.57
C ASN A 92 -28.27 -11.42 7.36
N ARG A 93 -28.57 -11.31 8.66
CA ARG A 93 -28.96 -12.45 9.51
C ARG A 93 -30.47 -12.71 9.59
N PHE A 94 -31.31 -11.95 8.86
CA PHE A 94 -32.76 -12.03 9.01
C PHE A 94 -33.59 -12.17 7.73
N LEU A 95 -33.00 -12.41 6.55
CA LEU A 95 -33.80 -12.63 5.34
C LEU A 95 -33.27 -13.81 4.51
N ASP A 96 -33.97 -14.93 4.66
CA ASP A 96 -33.96 -16.07 3.74
C ASP A 96 -34.82 -15.72 2.53
N VAL A 97 -34.20 -15.33 1.39
CA VAL A 97 -34.91 -15.21 0.10
C VAL A 97 -34.00 -15.66 -1.04
N ARG A 98 -34.52 -16.64 -1.79
CA ARG A 98 -33.97 -17.28 -2.98
C ARG A 98 -33.86 -16.31 -4.18
N LEU A 99 -32.72 -16.37 -4.88
CA LEU A 99 -32.49 -16.27 -6.34
C LEU A 99 -33.02 -15.07 -7.20
N LEU A 100 -32.06 -14.51 -7.97
CA LEU A 100 -32.12 -13.76 -9.27
C LEU A 100 -32.09 -12.19 -9.24
N PRO A 101 -31.70 -11.49 -10.34
CA PRO A 101 -30.31 -11.20 -10.73
C PRO A 101 -29.99 -9.69 -10.95
N LYS A 102 -28.69 -9.38 -11.00
CA LYS A 102 -27.98 -8.13 -11.42
C LYS A 102 -28.84 -6.93 -11.90
N ALA A 103 -28.78 -5.83 -11.16
CA ALA A 103 -29.01 -4.48 -11.68
C ALA A 103 -27.85 -3.56 -11.30
N ALA A 104 -27.31 -2.86 -12.31
CA ALA A 104 -26.18 -1.95 -12.20
C ALA A 104 -26.53 -0.72 -11.36
N ILE A 105 -25.77 -0.47 -10.29
CA ILE A 105 -25.88 0.76 -9.51
C ILE A 105 -25.01 1.82 -10.18
N LYS A 106 -25.66 2.80 -10.81
CA LYS A 106 -25.03 4.07 -11.20
C LYS A 106 -24.72 4.87 -9.94
N THR A 107 -23.46 5.29 -9.74
CA THR A 107 -23.12 6.28 -8.72
C THR A 107 -22.52 7.53 -9.36
N ASN A 108 -23.30 8.61 -9.31
CA ASN A 108 -22.83 9.98 -9.44
C ASN A 108 -21.75 10.26 -8.39
N GLY A 109 -20.80 11.14 -8.73
CA GLY A 109 -19.56 11.34 -7.97
C GLY A 109 -19.70 11.91 -6.55
N SER A 110 -18.52 12.04 -5.91
CA SER A 110 -18.19 12.75 -4.66
C SER A 110 -17.91 11.90 -3.41
N LYS A 111 -16.86 12.32 -2.68
CA LYS A 111 -16.28 11.82 -1.42
C LYS A 111 -15.55 10.48 -1.55
N ALA A 112 -14.32 10.44 -1.01
CA ALA A 112 -13.63 9.17 -0.76
C ALA A 112 -14.52 8.35 0.18
N SER A 113 -15.27 7.41 -0.40
CA SER A 113 -16.14 6.49 0.31
C SER A 113 -15.34 5.83 1.43
N ARG A 114 -15.96 5.69 2.62
CA ARG A 114 -15.40 4.81 3.65
C ARG A 114 -15.11 3.44 3.01
N PRO A 115 -14.02 2.77 3.40
CA PRO A 115 -13.77 1.41 2.95
C PRO A 115 -14.99 0.52 3.19
N ILE A 116 -15.33 -0.32 2.22
CA ILE A 116 -16.35 -1.37 2.35
C ILE A 116 -15.71 -2.50 3.16
N GLU A 117 -16.27 -2.81 4.32
CA GLU A 117 -15.75 -3.85 5.20
C GLU A 117 -16.16 -5.25 4.69
N LEU A 118 -15.19 -6.16 4.64
CA LEU A 118 -15.38 -7.57 4.27
C LEU A 118 -15.10 -8.41 5.52
N HIS A 119 -16.13 -9.08 6.04
CA HIS A 119 -16.06 -9.74 7.35
C HIS A 119 -15.90 -11.26 7.25
N SER A 120 -16.49 -11.89 6.23
CA SER A 120 -16.43 -13.33 6.02
C SER A 120 -15.48 -13.74 4.90
N LYS A 121 -15.12 -15.02 4.87
CA LYS A 121 -14.35 -15.62 3.77
C LYS A 121 -15.09 -15.44 2.44
N GLU A 122 -16.39 -15.68 2.46
CA GLU A 122 -17.28 -15.60 1.31
C GLU A 122 -17.36 -14.16 0.78
N ASP A 123 -17.43 -13.15 1.66
CA ASP A 123 -17.41 -11.74 1.27
C ASP A 123 -16.10 -11.39 0.56
N VAL A 124 -14.96 -11.85 1.11
CA VAL A 124 -13.64 -11.60 0.54
C VAL A 124 -13.53 -12.25 -0.85
N GLU A 125 -13.86 -13.53 -0.94
CA GLU A 125 -13.66 -14.35 -2.15
C GLU A 125 -14.64 -13.99 -3.28
N SER A 126 -15.85 -13.56 -2.94
CA SER A 126 -16.83 -13.08 -3.93
C SER A 126 -16.55 -11.66 -4.42
N THR A 127 -15.92 -10.82 -3.59
CA THR A 127 -15.64 -9.41 -3.92
C THR A 127 -14.29 -9.22 -4.60
N LEU A 128 -13.25 -9.91 -4.12
CA LEU A 128 -11.87 -9.76 -4.57
C LEU A 128 -11.46 -10.97 -5.42
N LYS A 129 -11.67 -10.87 -6.73
CA LYS A 129 -11.49 -11.96 -7.72
C LYS A 129 -10.17 -12.74 -7.61
N TYR A 130 -9.07 -12.05 -7.33
CA TYR A 130 -7.73 -12.62 -7.26
C TYR A 130 -7.25 -12.81 -5.81
N CYS A 131 -8.16 -12.99 -4.85
CA CYS A 131 -7.84 -13.10 -3.44
C CYS A 131 -8.66 -14.21 -2.79
N THR A 132 -8.02 -15.02 -1.93
CA THR A 132 -8.73 -15.96 -1.04
C THR A 132 -8.29 -15.78 0.40
N TYR A 133 -9.19 -16.08 1.33
CA TYR A 133 -8.98 -15.89 2.77
C TYR A 133 -9.12 -17.21 3.52
N HIS A 134 -8.12 -17.54 4.34
CA HIS A 134 -8.06 -18.80 5.07
C HIS A 134 -7.76 -18.53 6.53
N PRO A 135 -8.72 -18.67 7.46
CA PRO A 135 -8.47 -18.53 8.88
C PRO A 135 -7.87 -19.82 9.46
N ASN A 136 -7.12 -19.69 10.56
CA ASN A 136 -6.55 -20.80 11.34
C ASN A 136 -5.70 -21.78 10.52
N VAL A 137 -4.79 -21.26 9.68
CA VAL A 137 -4.04 -22.09 8.72
C VAL A 137 -3.00 -22.98 9.39
N LEU A 138 -2.34 -22.49 10.44
CA LEU A 138 -1.34 -23.27 11.17
C LEU A 138 -1.95 -23.91 12.41
N PRO A 139 -1.39 -25.03 12.90
CA PRO A 139 -1.62 -25.47 14.27
C PRO A 139 -1.40 -24.32 15.25
N LEU A 140 -2.32 -24.12 16.20
CA LEU A 140 -2.31 -22.95 17.09
C LEU A 140 -1.00 -22.80 17.86
N GLU A 141 -0.40 -23.92 18.29
CA GLU A 141 0.89 -23.91 18.97
C GLU A 141 2.01 -23.36 18.06
N LEU A 142 2.04 -23.76 16.79
CA LEU A 142 3.01 -23.27 15.81
C LEU A 142 2.83 -21.76 15.55
N ALA A 143 1.57 -21.31 15.38
CA ALA A 143 1.26 -19.90 15.19
C ALA A 143 1.69 -19.03 16.39
N ASN A 144 1.50 -19.54 17.60
CA ASN A 144 1.91 -18.86 18.83
C ASN A 144 3.44 -18.81 18.98
N LYS A 145 4.15 -19.92 18.75
CA LYS A 145 5.62 -19.94 18.79
C LYS A 145 6.24 -18.99 17.77
N LEU A 146 5.72 -18.96 16.54
CA LEU A 146 6.13 -17.99 15.52
C LEU A 146 5.93 -16.55 15.98
N LEU A 147 4.76 -16.25 16.53
CA LEU A 147 4.47 -14.90 17.01
C LEU A 147 5.40 -14.50 18.17
N GLU A 148 5.62 -15.39 19.13
CA GLU A 148 6.53 -15.16 20.26
C GLU A 148 7.95 -14.85 19.80
N ALA A 149 8.48 -15.66 18.89
CA ALA A 149 9.83 -15.47 18.36
C ALA A 149 9.94 -14.17 17.54
N LEU A 150 9.04 -13.96 16.57
CA LEU A 150 9.14 -12.86 15.62
C LEU A 150 8.77 -11.49 16.21
N SER A 151 7.85 -11.44 17.18
CA SER A 151 7.48 -10.17 17.84
C SER A 151 8.61 -9.59 18.70
N LYS A 152 9.54 -10.45 19.16
CA LYS A 152 10.69 -10.07 19.98
C LYS A 152 11.99 -9.99 19.17
N ASP A 153 11.97 -10.32 17.89
CA ASP A 153 13.15 -10.34 17.03
C ASP A 153 13.66 -8.91 16.76
N THR A 154 14.87 -8.65 17.24
CA THR A 154 15.55 -7.35 17.11
C THR A 154 16.20 -7.13 15.74
N SER A 155 16.25 -8.17 14.90
CA SER A 155 16.82 -8.10 13.54
C SER A 155 15.96 -7.31 12.56
N PHE A 156 14.69 -7.08 12.88
CA PHE A 156 13.75 -6.27 12.10
C PHE A 156 14.18 -4.81 12.07
N LYS A 157 14.35 -4.25 10.86
CA LYS A 157 14.80 -2.87 10.67
C LYS A 157 13.85 -2.08 9.76
N PRO A 158 13.72 -0.76 9.96
CA PRO A 158 13.09 0.12 8.98
C PRO A 158 13.76 -0.02 7.60
N ASN A 159 12.96 -0.12 6.55
CA ASN A 159 13.49 -0.06 5.19
C ASN A 159 13.73 1.38 4.76
N GLU A 160 14.86 1.62 4.11
CA GLU A 160 15.18 2.89 3.46
C GLU A 160 14.99 2.78 1.94
N PHE A 161 14.38 3.79 1.33
CA PHE A 161 14.13 3.83 -0.11
C PHE A 161 14.07 5.28 -0.59
N TYR A 162 14.10 5.50 -1.91
CA TYR A 162 14.03 6.84 -2.49
C TYR A 162 12.73 7.03 -3.27
N LEU A 163 12.07 8.17 -3.04
CA LEU A 163 10.93 8.65 -3.84
C LEU A 163 11.23 10.07 -4.30
N PHE A 164 11.17 10.31 -5.61
CA PHE A 164 11.41 11.64 -6.20
C PHE A 164 12.77 12.26 -5.76
N GLY A 165 13.80 11.42 -5.65
CA GLY A 165 15.14 11.84 -5.20
C GLY A 165 15.27 12.11 -3.70
N ASN A 166 14.21 11.92 -2.91
CA ASN A 166 14.22 12.08 -1.46
C ASN A 166 14.31 10.72 -0.76
N LYS A 167 15.19 10.64 0.25
CA LYS A 167 15.31 9.46 1.11
C LYS A 167 14.07 9.35 2.02
N CYS A 168 13.44 8.19 2.01
CA CYS A 168 12.29 7.84 2.82
C CYS A 168 12.65 6.65 3.71
N ILE A 169 12.12 6.64 4.92
CA ILE A 169 12.29 5.56 5.89
C ILE A 169 10.91 5.04 6.25
N SER A 170 10.69 3.73 6.13
CA SER A 170 9.44 3.12 6.55
C SER A 170 9.28 3.16 8.07
N ASN A 171 8.09 3.44 8.57
CA ASN A 171 7.76 3.28 9.99
C ASN A 171 7.37 1.85 10.36
N CYS A 172 7.25 0.96 9.38
CA CYS A 172 7.17 -0.49 9.56
C CYS A 172 8.58 -1.06 9.53
N LYS A 173 8.87 -2.06 10.37
CA LYS A 173 10.13 -2.78 10.32
C LYS A 173 9.97 -4.04 9.49
N SER A 174 11.00 -4.42 8.76
CA SER A 174 10.99 -5.61 7.92
C SER A 174 12.22 -6.48 8.15
N ARG A 175 12.10 -7.76 7.82
CA ARG A 175 13.20 -8.71 7.78
C ARG A 175 12.97 -9.71 6.65
N ILE A 176 14.05 -10.04 5.93
CA ILE A 176 14.04 -11.10 4.92
C ILE A 176 14.55 -12.37 5.57
N PHE A 177 13.81 -13.45 5.38
CA PHE A 177 14.15 -14.80 5.81
C PHE A 177 14.41 -15.68 4.58
N LEU A 178 15.53 -16.41 4.60
CA LEU A 178 15.96 -17.32 3.53
C LEU A 178 16.24 -18.72 4.12
N PRO A 179 16.09 -19.79 3.33
CA PRO A 179 16.50 -21.13 3.76
C PRO A 179 18.02 -21.20 3.91
N GLU A 180 18.51 -21.97 4.90
CA GLU A 180 19.94 -22.09 5.24
C GLU A 180 20.79 -22.56 4.07
N ASN A 181 20.30 -23.54 3.31
CA ASN A 181 21.06 -24.19 2.24
C ASN A 181 21.04 -23.42 0.91
N ARG A 182 20.74 -22.11 0.93
CA ARG A 182 20.68 -21.30 -0.27
C ARG A 182 22.09 -20.94 -0.76
N ILE A 183 22.49 -21.51 -1.90
CA ILE A 183 23.76 -21.20 -2.56
C ILE A 183 23.65 -19.92 -3.40
N GLU A 184 22.52 -19.75 -4.10
CA GLU A 184 22.34 -18.67 -5.07
C GLU A 184 22.06 -17.32 -4.40
N PRO A 185 22.72 -16.23 -4.83
CA PRO A 185 22.50 -14.90 -4.26
C PRO A 185 21.04 -14.47 -4.43
N PHE A 186 20.46 -13.94 -3.35
CA PHE A 186 19.11 -13.42 -3.35
C PHE A 186 19.07 -11.93 -3.69
N TYR A 187 18.06 -11.52 -4.44
CA TYR A 187 17.87 -10.14 -4.87
C TYR A 187 16.50 -9.63 -4.48
N TYR A 188 16.48 -8.42 -3.93
CA TYR A 188 15.27 -7.72 -3.55
C TYR A 188 15.33 -6.28 -4.05
N ASN A 189 14.28 -5.85 -4.75
CA ASN A 189 14.21 -4.53 -5.38
C ASN A 189 15.43 -4.23 -6.27
N GLY A 190 15.88 -5.22 -7.04
CA GLY A 190 17.02 -5.10 -7.96
C GLY A 190 18.41 -5.08 -7.29
N LYS A 191 18.49 -5.09 -5.96
CA LYS A 191 19.76 -5.11 -5.21
C LYS A 191 20.01 -6.50 -4.63
N ARG A 192 21.29 -6.87 -4.53
CA ARG A 192 21.70 -8.08 -3.81
C ARG A 192 21.38 -7.90 -2.33
N VAL A 193 20.74 -8.89 -1.71
CA VAL A 193 20.45 -8.88 -0.27
C VAL A 193 21.65 -9.43 0.47
N GLU A 194 22.27 -8.59 1.28
CA GLU A 194 23.45 -8.95 2.08
C GLU A 194 23.11 -9.22 3.56
N SER A 195 21.99 -8.66 4.05
CA SER A 195 21.50 -8.90 5.41
C SER A 195 20.15 -9.59 5.38
N TYR A 196 20.11 -10.81 5.91
CA TYR A 196 18.92 -11.65 6.04
C TYR A 196 19.05 -12.56 7.26
N SER A 197 17.94 -13.10 7.73
CA SER A 197 17.92 -14.17 8.73
C SER A 197 17.70 -15.51 8.04
N THR A 198 18.18 -16.59 8.64
CA THR A 198 17.86 -17.95 8.19
C THR A 198 16.51 -18.39 8.73
N TYR A 199 15.91 -19.42 8.14
CA TYR A 199 14.70 -20.02 8.68
C TYR A 199 14.95 -20.67 10.04
N SER A 200 14.05 -20.43 10.98
CA SER A 200 13.89 -21.32 12.13
C SER A 200 13.04 -22.53 11.73
N ASP A 201 13.04 -23.56 12.57
CA ASP A 201 12.20 -24.74 12.39
C ASP A 201 10.72 -24.34 12.25
N GLU A 202 10.25 -23.35 13.02
CA GLU A 202 8.87 -22.89 12.93
C GLU A 202 8.54 -22.23 11.59
N ILE A 203 9.46 -21.43 11.03
CA ILE A 203 9.27 -20.80 9.72
C ILE A 203 9.25 -21.87 8.63
N MET A 204 10.12 -22.87 8.73
CA MET A 204 10.16 -24.01 7.81
C MET A 204 8.85 -24.81 7.87
N MET A 205 8.35 -25.13 9.06
CA MET A 205 7.07 -25.83 9.22
C MET A 205 5.89 -25.02 8.67
N ALA A 206 5.86 -23.71 8.91
CA ALA A 206 4.83 -22.84 8.34
C ALA A 206 4.93 -22.75 6.82
N GLN A 207 6.13 -22.73 6.25
CA GLN A 207 6.33 -22.77 4.80
C GLN A 207 5.70 -24.03 4.21
N ILE A 208 5.99 -25.21 4.76
CA ILE A 208 5.47 -26.50 4.24
C ILE A 208 3.93 -26.48 4.18
N LEU A 209 3.29 -26.08 5.29
CA LEU A 209 1.82 -26.02 5.38
C LEU A 209 1.22 -24.97 4.44
N VAL A 210 1.90 -23.83 4.27
CA VAL A 210 1.46 -22.77 3.35
C VAL A 210 1.64 -23.21 1.89
N GLU A 211 2.72 -23.89 1.54
CA GLU A 211 2.96 -24.43 0.19
C GLU A 211 1.90 -25.47 -0.18
N GLU A 212 1.60 -26.41 0.71
CA GLU A 212 0.55 -27.40 0.52
C GLU A 212 -0.80 -26.72 0.24
N LEU A 213 -1.23 -25.82 1.14
CA LEU A 213 -2.49 -25.10 0.99
C LEU A 213 -2.54 -24.25 -0.28
N VAL A 214 -1.47 -23.54 -0.62
CA VAL A 214 -1.43 -22.70 -1.83
C VAL A 214 -1.55 -23.57 -3.07
N ASN A 215 -0.80 -24.66 -3.17
CA ASN A 215 -0.86 -25.55 -4.33
C ASN A 215 -2.22 -26.23 -4.48
N ASP A 216 -2.86 -26.61 -3.37
CA ASP A 216 -4.22 -27.14 -3.36
C ASP A 216 -5.22 -26.12 -3.89
N VAL A 217 -5.16 -24.87 -3.42
CA VAL A 217 -6.03 -23.80 -3.91
C VAL A 217 -5.77 -23.50 -5.38
N LEU A 218 -4.51 -23.56 -5.84
CA LEU A 218 -4.17 -23.36 -7.25
C LEU A 218 -4.73 -24.47 -8.15
N SER A 219 -4.80 -25.72 -7.66
CA SER A 219 -5.35 -26.84 -8.42
C SER A 219 -6.83 -26.67 -8.79
N GLN A 220 -7.55 -25.84 -8.02
CA GLN A 220 -8.98 -25.57 -8.18
C GLN A 220 -9.25 -24.33 -9.05
N ARG A 221 -8.22 -23.64 -9.51
CA ARG A 221 -8.34 -22.36 -10.24
C ARG A 221 -7.85 -22.48 -11.67
N THR A 222 -8.51 -21.77 -12.57
CA THR A 222 -8.04 -21.64 -13.96
C THR A 222 -6.72 -20.88 -13.99
N ALA A 223 -5.70 -21.49 -14.57
CA ALA A 223 -4.38 -20.89 -14.66
C ALA A 223 -4.32 -19.70 -15.63
N LEU A 224 -3.65 -18.63 -15.23
CA LEU A 224 -3.31 -17.50 -16.11
C LEU A 224 -2.01 -17.76 -16.91
N PRO A 225 -1.80 -17.12 -18.08
CA PRO A 225 -0.74 -17.51 -19.02
C PRO A 225 0.73 -17.48 -18.54
N PHE A 226 1.02 -16.78 -17.45
CA PHE A 226 2.39 -16.56 -16.96
C PHE A 226 2.58 -16.95 -15.49
N GLN A 227 1.54 -17.53 -14.88
CA GLN A 227 1.62 -17.97 -13.49
C GLN A 227 2.40 -19.28 -13.39
N VAL A 228 2.88 -19.61 -12.18
CA VAL A 228 3.37 -20.96 -11.89
C VAL A 228 2.23 -21.97 -11.84
N GLU A 229 2.50 -23.19 -12.27
CA GLU A 229 1.53 -24.29 -12.25
C GLU A 229 1.25 -24.75 -10.81
N ALA A 230 0.03 -25.26 -10.58
CA ALA A 230 -0.30 -25.91 -9.32
C ALA A 230 0.63 -27.11 -9.07
N GLY A 231 1.06 -27.28 -7.83
CA GLY A 231 2.07 -28.28 -7.42
C GLY A 231 3.52 -27.84 -7.66
N LYS A 232 3.75 -26.67 -8.25
CA LYS A 232 5.10 -26.11 -8.48
C LYS A 232 5.32 -24.75 -7.81
N TRP A 233 4.33 -24.24 -7.06
CA TRP A 233 4.54 -23.02 -6.28
C TRP A 233 5.35 -23.37 -5.03
N GLU A 234 6.61 -22.96 -5.03
CA GLU A 234 7.56 -23.17 -3.94
C GLU A 234 8.02 -21.81 -3.38
N VAL A 235 8.09 -21.71 -2.06
CA VAL A 235 8.56 -20.51 -1.37
C VAL A 235 10.08 -20.48 -1.42
N GLN A 236 10.61 -19.37 -1.92
CA GLN A 236 12.06 -19.17 -2.03
C GLN A 236 12.58 -18.10 -1.08
N ALA A 237 11.69 -17.24 -0.57
CA ALA A 237 11.98 -16.30 0.50
C ALA A 237 10.69 -15.92 1.23
N VAL A 238 10.84 -15.59 2.51
CA VAL A 238 9.77 -15.04 3.33
C VAL A 238 10.13 -13.62 3.72
N LEU A 239 9.26 -12.67 3.38
CA LEU A 239 9.41 -11.28 3.76
C LEU A 239 8.51 -11.02 4.96
N SER A 240 9.13 -10.77 6.10
CA SER A 240 8.41 -10.48 7.32
C SER A 240 8.31 -8.99 7.57
N ASN A 241 7.14 -8.54 7.98
CA ASN A 241 6.89 -7.17 8.42
C ASN A 241 6.36 -7.17 9.85
N SER A 242 6.98 -6.36 10.72
CA SER A 242 6.55 -6.10 12.08
C SER A 242 5.97 -4.69 12.16
N TYR A 243 4.70 -4.62 12.55
CA TYR A 243 3.94 -3.39 12.68
C TYR A 243 3.71 -3.12 14.16
N SER A 244 4.18 -1.97 14.65
CA SER A 244 3.60 -1.38 15.86
C SER A 244 2.19 -0.88 15.55
N ARG A 245 1.45 -0.52 16.60
CA ARG A 245 0.12 0.11 16.48
C ARG A 245 0.08 1.20 15.43
N ASP A 246 1.05 2.10 15.41
CA ASP A 246 1.11 3.28 14.54
C ASP A 246 2.00 3.10 13.30
N SER A 247 2.56 1.91 13.03
CA SER A 247 3.21 1.63 11.74
C SER A 247 2.17 1.56 10.62
N ASN A 248 2.58 1.89 9.38
CA ASN A 248 1.76 1.67 8.19
C ASN A 248 2.59 1.13 7.03
N LEU A 249 1.89 0.68 6.00
CA LEU A 249 2.48 0.39 4.70
C LEU A 249 1.52 0.95 3.66
N ASP A 250 1.97 1.97 2.92
CA ASP A 250 1.14 2.72 1.99
C ASP A 250 0.69 1.90 0.78
N TRP A 251 -0.25 2.45 0.01
CA TRP A 251 -0.79 1.81 -1.18
C TRP A 251 0.28 1.38 -2.17
N HIS A 252 0.40 0.08 -2.38
CA HIS A 252 1.34 -0.51 -3.33
C HIS A 252 0.76 -1.78 -3.96
N SER A 253 1.39 -2.22 -5.03
CA SER A 253 1.34 -3.61 -5.49
C SER A 253 2.76 -4.15 -5.34
N ASP A 254 2.90 -5.44 -5.05
CA ASP A 254 4.22 -6.03 -4.92
C ASP A 254 4.98 -5.94 -6.25
N ARG A 255 6.27 -5.56 -6.17
CA ARG A 255 7.09 -5.35 -7.37
C ARG A 255 7.29 -6.67 -8.10
N LEU A 256 6.83 -6.73 -9.35
CA LEU A 256 6.87 -7.95 -10.18
C LEU A 256 8.28 -8.40 -10.58
N THR A 257 9.30 -7.55 -10.44
CA THR A 257 10.67 -7.76 -10.96
C THR A 257 11.21 -9.17 -10.74
N ASN A 258 11.22 -9.65 -9.49
CA ASN A 258 11.81 -10.95 -9.17
C ASN A 258 10.73 -12.03 -8.92
N ILE A 259 9.52 -11.64 -8.48
CA ILE A 259 8.39 -12.57 -8.29
C ILE A 259 7.73 -12.99 -9.61
N GLY A 260 7.98 -12.25 -10.69
CA GLY A 260 7.44 -12.51 -12.03
C GLY A 260 6.05 -11.91 -12.28
N PRO A 261 5.59 -11.97 -13.54
CA PRO A 261 4.19 -11.68 -13.89
C PRO A 261 3.25 -12.71 -13.27
N HIS A 262 2.00 -12.35 -13.01
CA HIS A 262 1.00 -13.26 -12.44
C HIS A 262 1.49 -13.99 -11.18
N ALA A 263 2.25 -13.28 -10.35
CA ALA A 263 2.81 -13.83 -9.14
C ALA A 263 1.71 -14.25 -8.16
N ILE A 264 1.97 -15.35 -7.45
CA ILE A 264 1.15 -15.83 -6.34
C ILE A 264 1.93 -15.56 -5.05
N ILE A 265 1.26 -14.94 -4.09
CA ILE A 265 1.85 -14.52 -2.82
C ILE A 265 0.91 -14.92 -1.69
N ALA A 266 1.45 -15.55 -0.65
CA ALA A 266 0.69 -15.91 0.53
C ALA A 266 1.14 -15.05 1.73
N SER A 267 0.20 -14.39 2.40
CA SER A 267 0.46 -13.43 3.47
C SER A 267 -0.20 -13.90 4.76
N LEU A 268 0.60 -14.46 5.67
CA LEU A 268 0.17 -14.95 6.97
C LEU A 268 0.23 -13.82 8.00
N SER A 269 -0.89 -13.55 8.67
CA SER A 269 -1.02 -12.54 9.72
C SER A 269 -0.99 -13.20 11.09
N LEU A 270 -0.14 -12.70 11.99
CA LEU A 270 0.01 -13.15 13.37
C LEU A 270 -0.06 -11.97 14.33
N GLY A 271 -0.74 -12.16 15.46
CA GLY A 271 -0.79 -11.18 16.55
C GLY A 271 -1.88 -10.14 16.36
N PHE A 272 -1.55 -8.87 16.62
CA PHE A 272 -2.50 -7.76 16.62
C PHE A 272 -3.29 -7.64 15.32
N THR A 273 -4.61 -7.56 15.40
CA THR A 273 -5.46 -7.44 14.22
C THR A 273 -5.39 -6.03 13.64
N ARG A 274 -5.09 -5.94 12.35
CA ARG A 274 -5.00 -4.69 11.59
C ARG A 274 -5.82 -4.78 10.32
N GLU A 275 -6.33 -3.64 9.88
CA GLU A 275 -6.92 -3.55 8.56
C GLU A 275 -5.88 -3.86 7.47
N PHE A 276 -6.31 -4.60 6.47
CA PHE A 276 -5.66 -4.76 5.18
C PHE A 276 -6.64 -4.23 4.14
N ARG A 277 -6.30 -3.11 3.50
CA ARG A 277 -7.17 -2.46 2.52
C ARG A 277 -6.74 -2.81 1.13
N VAL A 278 -7.71 -3.01 0.24
CA VAL A 278 -7.52 -3.37 -1.17
C VAL A 278 -8.35 -2.43 -2.04
N ARG A 279 -7.79 -1.97 -3.16
CA ARG A 279 -8.54 -1.22 -4.18
C ARG A 279 -8.03 -1.56 -5.56
N ARG A 280 -8.87 -1.45 -6.59
CA ARG A 280 -8.40 -1.62 -7.97
C ARG A 280 -7.44 -0.50 -8.37
N VAL A 281 -6.49 -0.82 -9.24
CA VAL A 281 -5.60 0.15 -9.88
C VAL A 281 -6.39 1.05 -10.84
N HIS A 282 -7.38 0.48 -11.52
CA HIS A 282 -8.24 1.17 -12.47
C HIS A 282 -9.70 0.65 -12.38
N PRO A 283 -10.70 1.51 -12.64
CA PRO A 283 -10.58 2.96 -12.75
C PRO A 283 -10.15 3.59 -11.41
N SER A 284 -9.55 4.78 -11.44
CA SER A 284 -8.92 5.41 -10.26
C SER A 284 -9.90 5.73 -9.12
N ASN A 285 -11.19 5.83 -9.42
CA ASN A 285 -12.29 6.07 -8.49
C ASN A 285 -12.90 4.77 -7.93
N SER A 286 -12.22 3.63 -8.06
CA SER A 286 -12.71 2.35 -7.54
C SER A 286 -12.88 2.37 -6.02
N SER A 287 -13.90 1.66 -5.55
CA SER A 287 -14.14 1.42 -4.13
C SER A 287 -12.91 0.81 -3.45
N THR A 288 -12.69 1.22 -2.20
CA THR A 288 -11.73 0.58 -1.31
C THR A 288 -12.44 -0.46 -0.47
N TYR A 289 -11.88 -1.65 -0.38
CA TYR A 289 -12.33 -2.73 0.48
C TYR A 289 -11.38 -2.86 1.66
N SER A 290 -11.89 -3.25 2.83
CA SER A 290 -11.10 -3.45 4.05
C SER A 290 -11.44 -4.80 4.64
N LEU A 291 -10.43 -5.63 4.85
CA LEU A 291 -10.54 -6.88 5.60
C LEU A 291 -9.65 -6.79 6.83
N ARG A 292 -10.00 -7.55 7.87
CA ARG A 292 -9.31 -7.54 9.17
C ARG A 292 -8.76 -8.93 9.46
N PRO A 293 -7.63 -9.31 8.84
CA PRO A 293 -7.03 -10.62 9.08
C PRO A 293 -6.65 -10.77 10.56
N GLN A 294 -7.32 -11.71 11.22
CA GLN A 294 -7.05 -12.09 12.60
C GLN A 294 -5.74 -12.87 12.72
N HIS A 295 -5.28 -13.11 13.96
CA HIS A 295 -4.18 -14.02 14.23
C HIS A 295 -4.38 -15.37 13.51
N ASN A 296 -3.29 -15.90 12.96
CA ASN A 296 -3.25 -17.18 12.23
C ASN A 296 -4.15 -17.22 10.99
N SER A 297 -4.29 -16.10 10.28
CA SER A 297 -5.02 -16.07 9.01
C SER A 297 -4.12 -15.78 7.81
N LEU A 298 -4.37 -16.47 6.71
CA LEU A 298 -3.64 -16.39 5.46
C LEU A 298 -4.49 -15.72 4.39
N ILE A 299 -3.94 -14.68 3.77
CA ILE A 299 -4.46 -14.10 2.54
C ILE A 299 -3.61 -14.63 1.39
N ILE A 300 -4.21 -15.31 0.42
CA ILE A 300 -3.52 -15.68 -0.81
C ILE A 300 -3.90 -14.67 -1.89
N MET A 301 -2.92 -13.91 -2.34
CA MET A 301 -3.00 -13.02 -3.49
C MET A 301 -2.63 -13.83 -4.73
N HIS A 302 -3.65 -14.21 -5.51
CA HIS A 302 -3.52 -15.04 -6.71
C HIS A 302 -2.93 -14.26 -7.89
N ALA A 303 -2.55 -15.01 -8.92
CA ALA A 303 -2.22 -14.47 -10.23
C ALA A 303 -3.27 -13.43 -10.69
N GLY A 304 -2.82 -12.23 -11.08
CA GLY A 304 -3.66 -11.09 -11.44
C GLY A 304 -3.87 -10.09 -10.30
N PHE A 305 -3.59 -10.45 -9.03
CA PHE A 305 -3.81 -9.54 -7.90
C PHE A 305 -2.88 -8.33 -7.95
N GLN A 306 -1.58 -8.54 -8.19
CA GLN A 306 -0.59 -7.45 -8.21
C GLN A 306 -0.77 -6.55 -9.44
N GLU A 307 -1.35 -7.09 -10.51
CA GLU A 307 -1.65 -6.38 -11.75
C GLU A 307 -2.90 -5.50 -11.65
N GLU A 308 -3.92 -5.95 -10.93
CA GLU A 308 -5.26 -5.34 -10.91
C GLU A 308 -5.56 -4.58 -9.62
N TYR A 309 -4.89 -4.92 -8.51
CA TYR A 309 -5.14 -4.33 -7.20
C TYR A 309 -3.89 -3.67 -6.61
N LYS A 310 -4.14 -2.65 -5.79
CA LYS A 310 -3.20 -2.14 -4.79
C LYS A 310 -3.73 -2.49 -3.41
N HIS A 311 -2.82 -2.66 -2.47
CA HIS A 311 -3.15 -2.90 -1.08
C HIS A 311 -2.33 -2.04 -0.12
N CYS A 312 -2.82 -1.87 1.10
CA CYS A 312 -2.12 -1.13 2.16
C CYS A 312 -2.49 -1.66 3.55
N VAL A 313 -1.64 -1.35 4.52
CA VAL A 313 -1.93 -1.46 5.96
C VAL A 313 -2.02 -0.02 6.48
N PRO A 314 -3.22 0.51 6.77
CA PRO A 314 -3.39 1.91 7.10
C PRO A 314 -2.80 2.24 8.48
N PHE A 315 -2.36 3.49 8.62
CA PHE A 315 -1.95 4.05 9.91
C PHE A 315 -3.11 4.02 10.90
N LEU A 316 -2.85 3.51 12.11
CA LEU A 316 -3.82 3.52 13.20
C LEU A 316 -3.38 4.57 14.25
N PRO A 317 -4.11 5.67 14.42
CA PRO A 317 -3.75 6.71 15.38
C PRO A 317 -3.75 6.19 16.82
N LYS A 318 -2.84 6.72 17.66
CA LYS A 318 -2.75 6.37 19.09
C LYS A 318 -4.05 6.59 19.86
N ASN A 319 -4.85 7.57 19.44
CA ASN A 319 -6.13 7.93 20.08
C ASN A 319 -7.32 7.11 19.54
N CYS A 320 -7.09 6.19 18.59
CA CYS A 320 -8.15 5.33 18.08
C CYS A 320 -8.48 4.25 19.13
N ASN A 321 -9.76 4.06 19.43
CA ASN A 321 -10.19 3.00 20.32
C ASN A 321 -9.96 1.65 19.65
N ILE A 322 -9.22 0.75 20.32
CA ILE A 322 -8.93 -0.60 19.83
C ILE A 322 -9.88 -1.55 20.57
N PRO A 323 -10.75 -2.28 19.86
CA PRO A 323 -11.51 -3.39 20.42
C PRO A 323 -10.61 -4.41 21.12
N ALA A 324 -11.04 -4.92 22.27
CA ALA A 324 -10.22 -5.83 23.08
C ALA A 324 -9.87 -7.12 22.32
N GLU A 325 -10.75 -7.57 21.43
CA GLU A 325 -10.57 -8.72 20.56
C GLU A 325 -9.45 -8.56 19.51
N ASP A 326 -9.07 -7.32 19.17
CA ASP A 326 -7.98 -7.11 18.22
C ASP A 326 -6.60 -7.24 18.88
N VAL A 327 -6.52 -7.03 20.20
CA VAL A 327 -5.29 -7.11 20.99
C VAL A 327 -4.95 -8.57 21.25
N HIS A 328 -3.73 -8.98 20.89
CA HIS A 328 -3.33 -10.37 21.03
C HIS A 328 -2.66 -10.64 22.39
N PRO A 329 -2.99 -11.71 23.13
CA PRO A 329 -2.42 -11.99 24.45
C PRO A 329 -0.89 -12.10 24.49
N ILE A 330 -0.28 -12.56 23.39
CA ILE A 330 1.17 -12.78 23.28
C ILE A 330 1.93 -11.49 22.93
N SER A 331 1.43 -10.73 21.95
CA SER A 331 2.17 -9.64 21.33
C SER A 331 1.55 -8.26 21.55
N ASN A 332 0.46 -8.19 22.32
CA ASN A 332 -0.32 -6.99 22.57
C ASN A 332 -0.77 -6.31 21.26
N ASP A 333 -0.24 -5.12 20.97
CA ASP A 333 -0.56 -4.29 19.80
C ASP A 333 0.47 -4.44 18.66
N VAL A 334 1.34 -5.45 18.73
CA VAL A 334 2.29 -5.80 17.68
C VAL A 334 1.68 -6.86 16.75
N ARG A 335 1.68 -6.55 15.46
CA ARG A 335 1.34 -7.48 14.37
C ARG A 335 2.60 -7.90 13.64
N VAL A 336 2.76 -9.19 13.43
CA VAL A 336 3.77 -9.74 12.52
C VAL A 336 3.07 -10.30 11.29
N ASN A 337 3.62 -10.07 10.11
CA ASN A 337 3.12 -10.62 8.87
C ASN A 337 4.24 -11.32 8.12
N LEU A 338 4.06 -12.60 7.80
CA LEU A 338 4.97 -13.38 6.96
C LEU A 338 4.42 -13.43 5.53
N THR A 339 5.13 -12.81 4.59
CA THR A 339 4.79 -12.84 3.16
C THR A 339 5.66 -13.85 2.44
N PHE A 340 5.11 -15.01 2.16
CA PHE A 340 5.72 -16.12 1.44
C PHE A 340 5.67 -15.85 -0.08
N ARG A 341 6.83 -15.92 -0.75
CA ARG A 341 6.97 -15.55 -2.15
C ARG A 341 7.70 -16.61 -2.96
N ASN A 342 7.13 -16.93 -4.12
CA ASN A 342 7.79 -17.63 -5.21
C ASN A 342 8.43 -16.61 -6.16
N TYR A 343 9.68 -16.85 -6.56
CA TYR A 343 10.48 -15.97 -7.40
C TYR A 343 10.65 -16.55 -8.80
N ALA A 344 9.58 -16.44 -9.60
CA ALA A 344 9.50 -17.08 -10.92
C ALA A 344 10.43 -16.46 -11.99
N LEU A 345 10.80 -15.17 -11.86
CA LEU A 345 11.68 -14.51 -12.83
C LEU A 345 13.14 -14.55 -12.38
N THR A 346 13.88 -15.53 -12.89
CA THR A 346 15.30 -15.76 -12.54
C THR A 346 16.26 -14.91 -13.37
N THR A 347 15.87 -14.52 -14.58
CA THR A 347 16.74 -13.72 -15.47
C THR A 347 16.67 -12.24 -15.12
N LYS A 348 17.81 -11.67 -14.72
CA LYS A 348 17.93 -10.23 -14.51
C LYS A 348 18.02 -9.50 -15.84
N VAL A 349 17.26 -8.43 -15.95
CA VAL A 349 17.31 -7.53 -17.10
C VAL A 349 18.01 -6.24 -16.67
N PHE A 350 19.02 -5.84 -17.43
CA PHE A 350 19.82 -4.64 -17.18
C PHE A 350 19.53 -3.59 -18.25
N CYS A 351 19.54 -2.34 -17.82
CA CYS A 351 19.29 -1.19 -18.68
C CYS A 351 20.44 -0.99 -19.67
N LYS A 352 20.12 -0.93 -20.97
CA LYS A 352 21.11 -0.66 -22.02
C LYS A 352 21.77 0.72 -21.94
N LEU A 353 21.11 1.70 -21.31
CA LEU A 353 21.61 3.08 -21.23
C LEU A 353 22.61 3.29 -20.10
N CYS A 354 22.40 2.66 -18.94
CA CYS A 354 23.20 2.94 -17.75
C CYS A 354 23.69 1.68 -17.01
N GLY A 355 23.37 0.48 -17.49
CA GLY A 355 23.76 -0.79 -16.87
C GLY A 355 23.00 -1.16 -15.60
N PHE A 356 22.11 -0.30 -15.10
CA PHE A 356 21.37 -0.55 -13.86
C PHE A 356 20.29 -1.63 -14.05
N PRO A 357 19.95 -2.43 -13.01
CA PRO A 357 18.82 -3.34 -13.06
C PRO A 357 17.50 -2.65 -13.45
N MET A 358 16.60 -3.39 -14.11
CA MET A 358 15.29 -2.91 -14.50
C MET A 358 14.17 -3.59 -13.71
N ASP A 359 13.14 -2.82 -13.39
CA ASP A 359 11.92 -3.29 -12.72
C ASP A 359 10.91 -3.77 -13.75
N LEU A 360 10.36 -4.97 -13.53
CA LEU A 360 9.21 -5.45 -14.30
C LEU A 360 7.93 -4.75 -13.81
N ARG A 361 7.16 -4.21 -14.75
CA ARG A 361 5.89 -3.52 -14.50
C ARG A 361 4.86 -3.90 -15.53
N ARG A 362 3.61 -3.59 -15.22
CA ARG A 362 2.49 -3.69 -16.16
C ARG A 362 1.93 -2.30 -16.43
N SER A 363 1.68 -1.99 -17.70
CA SER A 363 1.02 -0.76 -18.14
C SER A 363 -0.44 -0.75 -17.71
N PHE A 364 -0.87 0.32 -17.03
CA PHE A 364 -2.23 0.45 -16.48
C PHE A 364 -3.02 1.67 -16.97
N LYS A 365 -2.34 2.80 -17.29
CA LYS A 365 -3.00 4.09 -17.54
C LYS A 365 -3.78 4.11 -18.85
N ASP A 366 -3.07 3.89 -19.96
CA ASP A 366 -3.61 3.98 -21.31
C ASP A 366 -4.36 2.68 -21.68
N PRO A 367 -5.68 2.71 -21.93
CA PRO A 367 -6.46 1.52 -22.32
C PRO A 367 -5.89 0.77 -23.54
N SER A 368 -5.29 1.47 -24.51
CA SER A 368 -4.70 0.84 -25.71
C SER A 368 -3.46 0.00 -25.39
N LYS A 369 -2.67 0.45 -24.42
CA LYS A 369 -1.43 -0.21 -23.97
C LYS A 369 -1.62 -1.00 -22.68
N ARG A 370 -2.82 -0.98 -22.09
CA ARG A 370 -3.11 -1.66 -20.83
C ARG A 370 -2.85 -3.15 -20.96
N GLY A 371 -2.18 -3.68 -19.95
CA GLY A 371 -1.80 -5.08 -19.91
C GLY A 371 -0.41 -5.40 -20.45
N LEU A 372 0.27 -4.46 -21.14
CA LEU A 372 1.65 -4.69 -21.57
C LEU A 372 2.58 -4.80 -20.38
N TYR A 373 3.44 -5.80 -20.40
CA TYR A 373 4.55 -5.90 -19.47
C TYR A 373 5.76 -5.14 -20.03
N ILE A 374 6.39 -4.34 -19.17
CA ILE A 374 7.52 -3.48 -19.52
C ILE A 374 8.61 -3.61 -18.47
N PHE A 375 9.86 -3.49 -18.91
CA PHE A 375 10.99 -3.25 -18.03
C PHE A 375 11.27 -1.76 -18.02
N GLN A 376 11.34 -1.17 -16.82
CA GLN A 376 11.72 0.22 -16.61
C GLN A 376 12.97 0.28 -15.74
N CYS A 377 13.95 1.10 -16.10
CA CYS A 377 15.19 1.24 -15.33
C CYS A 377 14.89 1.57 -13.85
N SER A 378 15.42 0.75 -12.92
CA SER A 378 15.19 0.93 -11.48
C SER A 378 16.04 2.04 -10.88
N LYS A 379 16.99 2.59 -11.66
CA LYS A 379 17.87 3.67 -11.21
C LYS A 379 17.08 4.85 -10.66
N SER A 380 15.88 5.12 -11.19
CA SER A 380 14.96 6.18 -10.72
C SER A 380 14.59 6.09 -9.23
N TYR A 381 14.70 4.91 -8.62
CA TYR A 381 14.35 4.66 -7.21
C TYR A 381 15.55 4.61 -6.26
N THR A 382 16.70 5.12 -6.70
CA THR A 382 17.94 5.13 -5.94
C THR A 382 18.45 6.55 -5.77
N GLU A 383 19.40 6.74 -4.84
CA GLU A 383 20.13 8.01 -4.70
C GLU A 383 20.89 8.41 -5.97
N GLU A 384 21.29 7.42 -6.77
CA GLU A 384 22.00 7.62 -8.02
C GLU A 384 21.08 8.08 -9.16
N ASN A 385 19.80 8.35 -8.91
CA ASN A 385 18.83 8.64 -9.95
C ASN A 385 19.05 9.96 -10.69
N SER A 386 19.96 10.83 -10.24
CA SER A 386 20.18 12.19 -10.76
C SER A 386 18.87 12.97 -10.97
N PHE A 387 17.84 12.68 -10.16
CA PHE A 387 16.49 13.25 -10.32
C PHE A 387 16.51 14.77 -10.14
N LYS A 388 17.25 15.25 -9.12
CA LYS A 388 17.41 16.69 -8.85
C LYS A 388 18.14 17.44 -9.97
N GLU A 389 18.88 16.73 -10.82
CA GLU A 389 19.61 17.29 -11.96
C GLU A 389 18.82 17.18 -13.27
N GLY A 390 17.61 16.58 -13.24
CA GLY A 390 16.82 16.30 -14.44
C GLY A 390 17.43 15.25 -15.38
N ARG A 391 18.47 14.51 -14.94
CA ARG A 391 19.23 13.53 -15.74
C ARG A 391 18.88 12.09 -15.38
N GLU A 392 17.61 11.86 -15.08
CA GLU A 392 17.11 10.53 -14.75
C GLU A 392 17.18 9.56 -15.94
N CYS A 393 17.56 8.31 -15.66
CA CYS A 393 17.64 7.29 -16.70
C CYS A 393 16.23 6.89 -17.16
N LYS A 394 15.95 7.09 -18.45
CA LYS A 394 14.69 6.74 -19.11
C LYS A 394 14.72 5.37 -19.79
N GLY A 395 15.60 4.48 -19.32
CA GLY A 395 15.75 3.14 -19.87
C GLY A 395 14.45 2.36 -19.82
N PHE A 396 14.06 1.80 -20.96
CA PHE A 396 12.79 1.13 -21.18
C PHE A 396 12.96 -0.03 -22.16
N ALA A 397 12.24 -1.13 -21.95
CA ALA A 397 12.11 -2.22 -22.89
C ALA A 397 10.75 -2.92 -22.69
N PHE A 398 10.24 -3.60 -23.71
CA PHE A 398 9.05 -4.43 -23.56
C PHE A 398 9.44 -5.79 -23.01
N ALA A 399 8.67 -6.33 -22.07
CA ALA A 399 8.89 -7.69 -21.60
C ALA A 399 8.33 -8.68 -22.62
N CYS A 400 9.09 -9.73 -22.94
CA CYS A 400 8.65 -10.83 -23.80
C CYS A 400 9.04 -12.15 -23.13
N PHE A 401 8.13 -12.72 -22.35
CA PHE A 401 8.43 -13.90 -21.52
C PHE A 401 8.71 -15.18 -22.32
N LYS A 402 8.43 -15.16 -23.64
CA LYS A 402 8.77 -16.25 -24.56
C LYS A 402 10.23 -16.19 -25.05
N LYS A 403 10.90 -15.04 -24.94
CA LYS A 403 12.30 -14.83 -25.38
C LYS A 403 13.27 -15.08 -24.21
N LYS A 404 14.53 -15.37 -24.55
CA LYS A 404 15.66 -15.42 -23.62
C LYS A 404 16.80 -14.58 -24.21
N PRO A 405 17.18 -13.42 -23.61
CA PRO A 405 16.60 -12.81 -22.41
C PRO A 405 15.14 -12.35 -22.60
N PRO A 406 14.35 -12.19 -21.52
CA PRO A 406 12.89 -12.04 -21.60
C PRO A 406 12.42 -10.63 -21.97
N PHE A 407 13.09 -9.96 -22.89
CA PHE A 407 12.74 -8.61 -23.34
C PHE A 407 12.80 -8.45 -24.87
N THR A 408 12.23 -7.36 -25.38
CA THR A 408 12.22 -6.99 -26.79
C THR A 408 12.10 -5.47 -26.94
N GLU A 409 12.56 -4.93 -28.07
CA GLU A 409 12.45 -3.51 -28.41
C GLU A 409 11.10 -3.19 -29.09
N PHE A 410 10.42 -4.20 -29.61
CA PHE A 410 9.18 -4.05 -30.37
C PHE A 410 7.93 -4.24 -29.51
N GLU A 411 7.03 -3.25 -29.51
CA GLU A 411 5.77 -3.29 -28.75
C GLU A 411 4.88 -4.50 -29.14
N THR A 412 4.88 -4.85 -30.43
CA THR A 412 4.10 -5.96 -31.00
C THR A 412 4.45 -7.34 -30.43
N ASP A 413 5.70 -7.49 -30.01
CA ASP A 413 6.22 -8.74 -29.42
C ASP A 413 6.04 -8.78 -27.90
N GLY A 414 5.60 -7.66 -27.30
CA GLY A 414 5.42 -7.50 -25.87
C GLY A 414 4.41 -8.49 -25.32
N SER A 415 4.78 -9.18 -24.24
CA SER A 415 3.85 -9.99 -23.46
C SER A 415 2.77 -9.09 -22.87
N ARG A 416 1.52 -9.52 -23.02
CA ARG A 416 0.34 -8.76 -22.60
C ARG A 416 -0.63 -9.67 -21.87
N TRP A 417 -1.23 -9.16 -20.81
CA TRP A 417 -2.42 -9.76 -20.21
C TRP A 417 -3.41 -8.68 -19.75
N ILE A 418 -4.67 -8.88 -20.12
CA ILE A 418 -5.80 -8.01 -19.79
C ILE A 418 -6.78 -8.86 -18.99
N ALA A 419 -7.25 -8.31 -17.87
CA ALA A 419 -8.28 -8.97 -17.09
C ALA A 419 -9.56 -9.18 -17.91
N ASP A 420 -10.32 -10.24 -17.62
CA ASP A 420 -11.51 -10.55 -18.40
C ASP A 420 -12.64 -9.50 -18.26
N ASP A 421 -12.62 -8.75 -17.17
CA ASP A 421 -13.59 -7.73 -16.80
C ASP A 421 -13.11 -6.29 -17.13
N ASP A 422 -11.91 -6.15 -17.70
CA ASP A 422 -11.39 -4.88 -18.21
C ASP A 422 -11.93 -4.61 -19.63
N LEU A 423 -13.22 -4.26 -19.68
CA LEU A 423 -13.95 -4.02 -20.93
C LEU A 423 -13.43 -2.81 -21.69
N GLU A 424 -12.95 -1.77 -20.98
CA GLU A 424 -12.42 -0.55 -21.56
C GLU A 424 -11.17 -0.84 -22.40
N ALA A 425 -10.18 -1.54 -21.84
CA ALA A 425 -8.99 -1.90 -22.59
C ALA A 425 -9.28 -2.86 -23.73
N LYS A 426 -10.19 -3.83 -23.52
CA LYS A 426 -10.63 -4.74 -24.57
C LYS A 426 -11.27 -4.01 -25.75
N GLN A 427 -12.08 -2.98 -25.50
CA GLN A 427 -12.69 -2.16 -26.55
C GLN A 427 -11.63 -1.31 -27.27
N ALA A 428 -10.79 -0.60 -26.53
CA ALA A 428 -9.74 0.25 -27.11
C ALA A 428 -8.77 -0.55 -28.01
N GLN A 429 -8.42 -1.78 -27.61
CA GLN A 429 -7.48 -2.62 -28.35
C GLN A 429 -8.11 -3.37 -29.53
N ARG A 430 -9.44 -3.53 -29.55
CA ARG A 430 -10.16 -4.03 -30.73
C ARG A 430 -10.23 -2.98 -31.83
N GLN A 431 -10.33 -1.71 -31.49
CA GLN A 431 -10.37 -0.59 -32.46
C GLN A 431 -9.03 -0.34 -33.16
N LEU A 432 -7.94 -0.92 -32.63
CA LEU A 432 -6.59 -0.82 -33.19
C LEU A 432 -6.23 -1.99 -34.12
N LYS A 433 -7.07 -3.03 -34.17
CA LYS A 433 -6.96 -4.16 -35.09
C LYS A 433 -7.94 -3.97 -36.23
#